data_AF-A0A485MX98-F1
#
_entry.id   AF-A0A485MX98-F1
#
_cell.length_a   1.000
_cell.length_b   1.000
_cell.length_c   1.000
_cell.angle_alpha   90.00
_cell.angle_beta   90.00
_cell.angle_gamma   90.00
#
_symmetry.space_group_name_H-M   'P 1'
#
loop_
_entity.id
_entity.type
_entity.pdbx_description
1 polymer ?
#
loop_
_entity_poly.entity_id
_entity_poly.type
_entity_poly.pdbx_seq_one_letter_code
_entity_poly.pdbx_strand_id
1 'polypeptide(L)'
;MWVLLRGGYPLRILLPLRGEWMGRRGLPRSLAPGPPRRRYRKEALPALEVPVLPVTATEIRQYLRARGIPFQDGHSCLRAPSPFVKALPLKDQNGATASFSLFIDKTTGRFLCMTSLAEGSWEDFQASVEGRGDGAREGVLLSEAPEVEDSEEVRRIWDRAVPLWELPEPEEAQLARVMFGLTRVTDDTLRRFNVRYLRPARSLVFPWLSPGGLGLRGLKLLGAEGQGDGVHYKETTIPRPGVYRNLFGLPLISRRDVEVVLTSRELDSLALNQSTGLPTLALPRGTACLPPALLPYLEQFRRIVLWLGDDLRSWEAAKLFARKLNPKRCSLVRPGDRQPRPLEALNRGLSLSRILRTALPAWHKSIVSFRQLREEVLGELSNVEQAAGIRWNRFPDLNRLLKGHRKGELTVFTGLYSTPCRANRQWEDHIHQ
;
A
#
# COMPACT_ATOMS: atom_id res chain seq x y z
N MET A 1 7.63 -59.88 46.37
CA MET A 1 6.30 -60.49 46.57
C MET A 1 5.58 -60.44 45.23
N TRP A 2 5.51 -61.51 44.41
CA TRP A 2 4.65 -62.71 44.55
C TRP A 2 3.19 -62.27 44.88
N VAL A 3 2.10 -62.56 44.13
CA VAL A 3 1.74 -63.65 43.22
C VAL A 3 0.47 -63.30 42.39
N LEU A 4 0.34 -63.98 41.24
CA LEU A 4 -0.80 -64.11 40.29
C LEU A 4 -2.09 -64.74 40.86
N LEU A 5 -3.22 -64.61 40.14
CA LEU A 5 -4.28 -65.64 39.90
C LEU A 5 -5.29 -65.07 38.86
N ARG A 6 -5.35 -65.56 37.60
CA ARG A 6 -6.33 -66.53 37.00
C ARG A 6 -7.78 -66.34 37.51
N GLY A 7 -8.87 -66.33 36.73
CA GLY A 7 -9.19 -66.70 35.35
C GLY A 7 -10.68 -67.17 35.32
N GLY A 8 -11.35 -67.19 34.15
CA GLY A 8 -12.56 -68.01 33.93
C GLY A 8 -13.80 -67.34 33.31
N TYR A 9 -14.17 -67.80 32.11
CA TYR A 9 -15.49 -67.66 31.46
C TYR A 9 -16.49 -68.70 32.03
N PRO A 10 -17.82 -68.53 31.83
CA PRO A 10 -18.58 -69.35 30.84
C PRO A 10 -19.60 -68.53 29.99
N LEU A 11 -19.85 -68.86 28.70
CA LEU A 11 -20.95 -69.68 28.10
C LEU A 11 -22.37 -69.22 28.56
N ARG A 12 -23.46 -69.09 27.77
CA ARG A 12 -23.96 -69.64 26.48
C ARG A 12 -25.40 -69.03 26.32
N ILE A 13 -25.96 -68.62 25.17
CA ILE A 13 -26.91 -69.35 24.28
C ILE A 13 -27.86 -68.34 23.53
N LEU A 14 -27.79 -68.34 22.19
CA LEU A 14 -28.84 -68.46 21.13
C LEU A 14 -30.18 -67.66 21.23
N LEU A 15 -30.46 -66.69 20.32
CA LEU A 15 -31.27 -66.76 19.04
C LEU A 15 -32.80 -66.93 19.25
N PRO A 16 -33.72 -66.62 18.29
CA PRO A 16 -33.66 -65.91 16.98
C PRO A 16 -34.83 -64.87 16.82
N LEU A 17 -35.00 -64.09 15.75
CA LEU A 17 -35.77 -64.46 14.54
C LEU A 17 -35.80 -63.32 13.49
N ARG A 18 -35.85 -63.79 12.23
CA ARG A 18 -35.93 -63.14 10.92
C ARG A 18 -37.12 -62.20 10.70
N GLY A 19 -36.96 -61.31 9.72
CA GLY A 19 -38.04 -60.80 8.87
C GLY A 19 -37.61 -59.68 7.91
N GLU A 20 -37.20 -60.02 6.68
CA GLU A 20 -37.16 -59.12 5.52
C GLU A 20 -38.57 -58.58 5.20
N TRP A 21 -38.72 -57.46 4.48
CA TRP A 21 -39.69 -57.26 3.38
C TRP A 21 -39.52 -55.84 2.79
N MET A 22 -39.29 -55.77 1.47
CA MET A 22 -39.31 -54.54 0.67
C MET A 22 -40.74 -54.00 0.47
N GLY A 23 -40.89 -52.67 0.31
CA GLY A 23 -42.18 -52.08 -0.11
C GLY A 23 -42.12 -50.59 -0.40
N ARG A 24 -42.56 -50.20 -1.60
CA ARG A 24 -42.50 -48.87 -2.22
C ARG A 24 -43.63 -47.91 -1.80
N ARG A 25 -43.35 -46.61 -1.98
CA ARG A 25 -44.25 -45.45 -2.28
C ARG A 25 -45.28 -45.02 -1.23
N GLY A 26 -45.21 -43.74 -0.88
CA GLY A 26 -46.34 -42.95 -0.36
C GLY A 26 -45.92 -41.53 0.04
N LEU A 27 -46.19 -40.56 -0.82
CA LEU A 27 -46.30 -39.15 -0.42
C LEU A 27 -47.64 -38.97 0.32
N PRO A 28 -47.70 -38.06 1.29
CA PRO A 28 -48.70 -37.01 1.16
C PRO A 28 -48.13 -35.60 1.40
N ARG A 29 -48.65 -34.70 0.57
CA ARG A 29 -48.60 -33.24 0.72
C ARG A 29 -49.27 -32.84 2.04
N SER A 30 -48.64 -31.97 2.82
CA SER A 30 -49.36 -30.91 3.53
C SER A 30 -48.59 -29.60 3.42
N LEU A 31 -49.31 -28.58 2.99
CA LEU A 31 -48.89 -27.22 2.77
C LEU A 31 -49.02 -26.45 4.09
N ALA A 32 -47.92 -25.85 4.56
CA ALA A 32 -47.99 -24.72 5.49
C ALA A 32 -46.90 -23.71 5.10
N PRO A 33 -47.24 -22.41 4.90
CA PRO A 33 -46.30 -21.41 4.43
C PRO A 33 -45.42 -20.92 5.57
N GLY A 34 -44.12 -21.24 5.51
CA GLY A 34 -43.11 -20.63 6.37
C GLY A 34 -42.84 -19.16 6.02
N PRO A 35 -42.37 -18.34 6.98
CA PRO A 35 -42.22 -16.89 6.81
C PRO A 35 -41.19 -16.53 5.73
N PRO A 36 -41.27 -15.32 5.15
CA PRO A 36 -40.56 -14.98 3.92
C PRO A 36 -39.04 -15.05 4.09
N ARG A 37 -38.41 -15.91 3.29
CA ARG A 37 -36.96 -15.92 3.07
C ARG A 37 -36.55 -14.54 2.55
N ARG A 38 -35.96 -13.71 3.41
CA ARG A 38 -35.18 -12.55 2.98
C ARG A 38 -34.17 -13.04 1.94
N ARG A 39 -34.28 -12.55 0.70
CA ARG A 39 -33.28 -12.76 -0.33
C ARG A 39 -31.97 -12.22 0.21
N TYR A 40 -31.05 -13.13 0.53
CA TYR A 40 -29.66 -12.79 0.79
C TYR A 40 -29.12 -12.20 -0.51
N ARG A 41 -29.00 -10.86 -0.56
CA ARG A 41 -28.25 -10.18 -1.60
C ARG A 41 -26.83 -10.69 -1.44
N LYS A 42 -26.40 -11.54 -2.36
CA LYS A 42 -25.03 -12.04 -2.46
C LYS A 42 -24.15 -10.80 -2.60
N GLU A 43 -23.60 -10.33 -1.48
CA GLU A 43 -22.53 -9.34 -1.48
C GLU A 43 -21.47 -9.90 -2.41
N ALA A 44 -21.19 -9.13 -3.47
CA ALA A 44 -20.22 -9.48 -4.46
C ALA A 44 -18.90 -9.74 -3.73
N LEU A 45 -18.39 -10.95 -3.89
CA LEU A 45 -17.00 -11.26 -3.60
C LEU A 45 -16.13 -10.15 -4.22
N PRO A 46 -15.06 -9.69 -3.55
CA PRO A 46 -14.11 -8.80 -4.20
C PRO A 46 -13.74 -9.42 -5.53
N ALA A 47 -13.86 -8.63 -6.61
CA ALA A 47 -13.56 -9.07 -7.95
C ALA A 47 -12.27 -9.89 -7.90
N LEU A 48 -12.39 -11.18 -8.28
CA LEU A 48 -11.24 -12.01 -8.56
C LEU A 48 -10.40 -11.20 -9.56
N GLU A 49 -9.32 -10.59 -9.09
CA GLU A 49 -8.24 -10.19 -9.98
C GLU A 49 -7.93 -11.46 -10.78
N VAL A 50 -8.18 -11.43 -12.08
CA VAL A 50 -7.77 -12.50 -12.98
C VAL A 50 -6.28 -12.65 -12.71
N PRO A 51 -5.78 -13.83 -12.30
CA PRO A 51 -4.37 -13.99 -12.03
C PRO A 51 -3.66 -13.87 -13.37
N VAL A 52 -3.16 -12.67 -13.69
CA VAL A 52 -2.06 -12.53 -14.63
C VAL A 52 -0.96 -13.39 -14.03
N LEU A 53 -0.63 -14.50 -14.70
CA LEU A 53 0.36 -15.44 -14.19
C LEU A 53 1.64 -14.64 -13.88
N PRO A 54 2.08 -14.58 -12.60
CA PRO A 54 3.19 -13.72 -12.25
C PRO A 54 4.45 -14.27 -12.93
N VAL A 55 4.95 -13.52 -13.89
CA VAL A 55 6.16 -13.85 -14.64
C VAL A 55 7.33 -13.82 -13.67
N THR A 56 8.11 -14.89 -13.66
CA THR A 56 9.23 -14.99 -12.71
C THR A 56 10.42 -14.17 -13.19
N ALA A 57 11.22 -13.63 -12.26
CA ALA A 57 12.46 -12.92 -12.62
C ALA A 57 13.41 -13.79 -13.47
N THR A 58 13.36 -15.12 -13.32
CA THR A 58 14.09 -16.08 -14.16
C THR A 58 13.60 -16.08 -15.60
N GLU A 59 12.28 -16.13 -15.83
CA GLU A 59 11.68 -16.05 -17.16
C GLU A 59 12.02 -14.71 -17.84
N ILE A 60 11.90 -13.60 -17.12
CA ILE A 60 12.25 -12.27 -17.64
C ILE A 60 13.71 -12.25 -18.12
N ARG A 61 14.64 -12.74 -17.29
CA ARG A 61 16.07 -12.81 -17.66
C ARG A 61 16.32 -13.73 -18.86
N GLN A 62 15.67 -14.88 -18.92
CA GLN A 62 15.80 -15.80 -20.05
C GLN A 62 15.31 -15.16 -21.34
N TYR A 63 14.14 -14.50 -21.31
CA TYR A 63 13.59 -13.79 -22.47
C TYR A 63 14.53 -12.69 -22.96
N LEU A 64 15.02 -11.83 -22.05
CA LEU A 64 15.94 -10.75 -22.41
C LEU A 64 17.23 -11.29 -23.05
N ARG A 65 17.80 -12.37 -22.52
CA ARG A 65 18.98 -13.03 -23.12
C ARG A 65 18.68 -13.63 -24.49
N ALA A 66 17.55 -14.32 -24.63
CA ALA A 66 17.14 -14.94 -25.90
C ALA A 66 16.93 -13.90 -27.01
N ARG A 67 16.49 -12.69 -26.66
CA ARG A 67 16.32 -11.56 -27.59
C ARG A 67 17.57 -10.67 -27.72
N GLY A 68 18.69 -11.01 -27.07
CA GLY A 68 19.94 -10.24 -27.13
C GLY A 68 19.85 -8.86 -26.48
N ILE A 69 18.90 -8.63 -25.57
CA ILE A 69 18.72 -7.34 -24.89
C ILE A 69 19.64 -7.32 -23.67
N PRO A 70 20.61 -6.39 -23.59
CA PRO A 70 21.46 -6.27 -22.41
C PRO A 70 20.63 -5.76 -21.22
N PHE A 71 20.91 -6.26 -20.01
CA PHE A 71 20.23 -5.81 -18.80
C PHE A 71 21.18 -5.75 -17.61
N GLN A 72 20.84 -4.90 -16.64
CA GLN A 72 21.48 -4.82 -15.34
C GLN A 72 20.50 -5.25 -14.25
N ASP A 73 21.02 -5.94 -13.23
CA ASP A 73 20.22 -6.38 -12.11
C ASP A 73 20.12 -5.26 -11.06
N GLY A 74 18.96 -4.62 -10.95
CA GLY A 74 18.64 -3.68 -9.86
C GLY A 74 18.20 -4.40 -8.59
N HIS A 75 17.65 -3.70 -7.60
CA HIS A 75 17.12 -4.34 -6.40
C HIS A 75 15.74 -4.94 -6.67
N SER A 76 14.75 -4.09 -6.93
CA SER A 76 13.37 -4.50 -7.23
C SER A 76 13.13 -4.74 -8.72
N CYS A 77 13.95 -4.14 -9.59
CA CYS A 77 13.71 -4.14 -11.03
C CYS A 77 14.95 -4.63 -11.81
N LEU A 78 14.71 -5.23 -12.97
CA LEU A 78 15.73 -5.39 -14.00
C LEU A 78 15.76 -4.10 -14.84
N ARG A 79 16.96 -3.60 -15.13
CA ARG A 79 17.14 -2.39 -15.93
C ARG A 79 17.58 -2.79 -17.33
N ALA A 80 16.93 -2.26 -18.36
CA ALA A 80 17.27 -2.54 -19.76
C ALA A 80 17.26 -1.25 -20.61
N PRO A 81 17.86 -1.24 -21.81
CA PRO A 81 17.60 -0.20 -22.80
C PRO A 81 16.12 -0.20 -23.19
N SER A 82 15.59 0.98 -23.50
CA SER A 82 14.19 1.12 -23.90
C SER A 82 14.00 0.78 -25.39
N PRO A 83 13.04 -0.12 -25.75
CA PRO A 83 12.64 -0.32 -27.14
C PRO A 83 11.72 0.80 -27.66
N PHE A 84 11.20 1.65 -26.77
CA PHE A 84 10.19 2.67 -27.08
C PHE A 84 10.77 3.98 -27.60
N VAL A 85 12.09 4.13 -27.56
CA VAL A 85 12.79 5.35 -27.96
C VAL A 85 13.66 4.99 -29.15
N LYS A 86 13.43 5.63 -30.31
CA LYS A 86 14.43 5.60 -31.39
C LYS A 86 15.72 6.13 -30.80
N ALA A 87 16.80 5.35 -30.83
CA ALA A 87 18.10 5.77 -30.36
C ALA A 87 18.43 7.15 -30.97
N LEU A 88 18.24 8.22 -30.20
CA LEU A 88 18.77 9.52 -30.59
C LEU A 88 20.29 9.34 -30.55
N PRO A 89 21.01 9.66 -31.63
CA PRO A 89 22.46 9.57 -31.65
C PRO A 89 22.99 10.73 -30.81
N LEU A 90 22.93 10.62 -29.50
CA LEU A 90 23.84 11.35 -28.62
C LEU A 90 25.19 10.68 -28.82
N LYS A 91 25.95 11.19 -29.78
CA LYS A 91 27.39 10.96 -29.88
C LYS A 91 28.03 11.51 -28.61
N ASP A 92 28.05 10.72 -27.54
CA ASP A 92 29.08 10.87 -26.53
C ASP A 92 30.36 10.28 -27.13
N GLN A 93 31.36 11.11 -27.34
CA GLN A 93 32.65 10.77 -27.97
C GLN A 93 33.50 9.77 -27.18
N ASN A 94 32.92 9.00 -26.25
CA ASN A 94 33.63 8.11 -25.33
C ASN A 94 33.00 6.71 -25.19
N GLY A 95 32.34 6.17 -26.23
CA GLY A 95 31.97 4.75 -26.27
C GLY A 95 31.11 4.28 -25.08
N ALA A 96 30.21 5.13 -24.59
CA ALA A 96 29.50 4.91 -23.33
C ALA A 96 28.13 4.23 -23.54
N THR A 97 28.05 3.00 -23.02
CA THR A 97 26.92 2.34 -22.34
C THR A 97 25.50 2.75 -22.74
N ALA A 98 24.75 1.80 -23.31
CA ALA A 98 23.31 1.92 -23.54
C ALA A 98 22.60 2.46 -22.29
N SER A 99 21.85 3.57 -22.43
CA SER A 99 21.14 4.18 -21.30
C SER A 99 20.05 3.23 -20.80
N PHE A 100 20.26 2.65 -19.62
CA PHE A 100 19.30 1.78 -18.94
C PHE A 100 18.13 2.59 -18.38
N SER A 101 17.18 2.92 -19.27
CA SER A 101 16.00 3.73 -18.98
C SER A 101 14.71 2.94 -18.79
N LEU A 102 14.70 1.65 -19.13
CA LEU A 102 13.59 0.74 -18.87
C LEU A 102 13.81 0.02 -17.54
N PHE A 103 12.76 -0.05 -16.73
CA PHE A 103 12.72 -0.74 -15.44
C PHE A 103 11.60 -1.77 -15.48
N ILE A 104 11.93 -3.05 -15.31
CA ILE A 104 10.98 -4.17 -15.29
C ILE A 104 10.93 -4.71 -13.87
N ASP A 105 9.78 -4.64 -13.21
CA ASP A 105 9.58 -5.15 -11.86
C ASP A 105 9.74 -6.68 -11.80
N LYS A 106 10.58 -7.16 -10.90
CA LYS A 106 10.92 -8.60 -10.80
C LYS A 106 9.80 -9.46 -10.24
N THR A 107 8.79 -8.85 -9.59
CA THR A 107 7.72 -9.57 -8.91
C THR A 107 6.43 -9.58 -9.74
N THR A 108 6.18 -8.50 -10.47
CA THR A 108 4.93 -8.30 -11.22
C THR A 108 5.13 -8.34 -12.72
N GLY A 109 6.37 -8.28 -13.23
CA GLY A 109 6.67 -8.23 -14.66
C GLY A 109 6.31 -6.90 -15.34
N ARG A 110 5.69 -5.96 -14.62
CA ARG A 110 5.33 -4.64 -15.16
C ARG A 110 6.57 -3.83 -15.48
N PHE A 111 6.51 -3.02 -16.54
CA PHE A 111 7.61 -2.15 -16.92
C PHE A 111 7.26 -0.67 -16.80
N LEU A 112 8.30 0.14 -16.62
CA LEU A 112 8.28 1.59 -16.68
C LEU A 112 9.51 2.07 -17.45
N CYS A 113 9.31 2.84 -18.51
CA CYS A 113 10.38 3.52 -19.22
C CYS A 113 10.48 4.96 -18.74
N MET A 114 11.58 5.34 -18.10
CA MET A 114 11.77 6.71 -17.62
C MET A 114 11.98 7.72 -18.76
N THR A 115 12.40 7.25 -19.94
CA THR A 115 12.64 8.13 -21.10
C THR A 115 11.36 8.46 -21.88
N SER A 116 10.58 7.44 -22.24
CA SER A 116 9.32 7.61 -22.99
C SER A 116 8.10 7.73 -22.09
N LEU A 117 8.26 7.47 -20.78
CA LEU A 117 7.18 7.41 -19.79
C LEU A 117 6.15 6.30 -20.07
N ALA A 118 6.47 5.37 -20.98
CA ALA A 118 5.66 4.20 -21.26
C ALA A 118 5.67 3.23 -20.07
N GLU A 119 4.49 2.78 -19.66
CA GLU A 119 4.31 1.72 -18.66
C GLU A 119 3.24 0.72 -19.12
N GLY A 120 3.39 -0.53 -18.69
CA GLY A 120 2.52 -1.63 -19.13
C GLY A 120 2.79 -2.94 -18.40
N SER A 121 2.08 -3.98 -18.81
CA SER A 121 2.29 -5.35 -18.36
C SER A 121 3.51 -5.99 -19.02
N TRP A 122 3.83 -7.23 -18.62
CA TRP A 122 4.89 -7.98 -19.27
C TRP A 122 4.54 -8.32 -20.72
N GLU A 123 3.28 -8.67 -20.98
CA GLU A 123 2.76 -8.98 -22.31
C GLU A 123 2.87 -7.78 -23.25
N ASP A 124 2.55 -6.58 -22.77
CA ASP A 124 2.70 -5.33 -23.51
C ASP A 124 4.15 -5.09 -23.93
N PHE A 125 5.11 -5.40 -23.04
CA PHE A 125 6.54 -5.31 -23.35
C PHE A 125 6.95 -6.32 -24.43
N GLN A 126 6.52 -7.59 -24.30
CA GLN A 126 6.82 -8.63 -25.28
C GLN A 126 6.26 -8.26 -26.67
N ALA A 127 5.01 -7.80 -26.74
CA ALA A 127 4.37 -7.35 -27.97
C ALA A 127 5.13 -6.19 -28.64
N SER A 128 5.65 -5.27 -27.83
CA SER A 128 6.45 -4.14 -28.29
C SER A 128 7.81 -4.56 -28.84
N VAL A 129 8.49 -5.51 -28.20
CA VAL A 129 9.78 -6.07 -28.66
C VAL A 129 9.60 -6.89 -29.95
N GLU A 130 8.48 -7.59 -30.10
CA GLU A 130 8.21 -8.47 -31.24
C GLU A 130 7.64 -7.74 -32.46
N GLY A 131 7.46 -6.41 -32.37
CA GLY A 131 6.88 -5.60 -33.45
C GLY A 131 5.43 -5.96 -33.78
N ARG A 132 4.73 -6.65 -32.86
CA ARG A 132 3.33 -7.07 -32.99
C ARG A 132 2.35 -6.08 -32.36
N GLY A 133 2.84 -5.06 -31.66
CA GLY A 133 2.03 -3.96 -31.14
C GLY A 133 1.78 -2.90 -32.19
N ASP A 134 0.57 -2.33 -32.21
CA ASP A 134 0.30 -1.08 -32.92
C ASP A 134 1.27 -0.02 -32.35
N GLY A 135 2.07 0.59 -33.23
CA GLY A 135 3.35 1.19 -32.84
C GLY A 135 3.27 2.05 -31.58
N ALA A 136 3.98 1.65 -30.53
CA ALA A 136 4.12 2.39 -29.28
C ALA A 136 4.83 3.73 -29.54
N ARG A 137 4.06 4.70 -30.06
CA ARG A 137 4.43 6.10 -30.16
C ARG A 137 4.15 6.76 -28.80
N GLU A 138 4.98 7.75 -28.48
CA GLU A 138 4.98 8.55 -27.24
C GLU A 138 3.67 8.55 -26.42
N GLY A 139 3.78 8.20 -25.13
CA GLY A 139 2.74 8.50 -24.14
C GLY A 139 1.53 7.56 -24.08
N VAL A 140 1.50 6.46 -24.84
CA VAL A 140 0.42 5.47 -24.70
C VAL A 140 0.72 4.50 -23.55
N LEU A 141 -0.04 4.64 -22.47
CA LEU A 141 -0.22 3.63 -21.43
C LEU A 141 -0.99 2.45 -22.06
N LEU A 142 -0.41 1.25 -22.06
CA LEU A 142 -1.11 0.02 -22.46
C LEU A 142 -1.76 -0.72 -21.27
N SER A 143 -1.54 -0.23 -20.05
CA SER A 143 -2.21 -0.76 -18.86
C SER A 143 -3.70 -0.46 -18.88
N GLU A 144 -4.51 -1.45 -18.45
CA GLU A 144 -5.97 -1.36 -18.22
C GLU A 144 -6.39 0.06 -17.86
N ALA A 145 -7.07 0.73 -18.80
CA ALA A 145 -7.66 2.02 -18.51
C ALA A 145 -8.60 1.86 -17.30
N PRO A 146 -8.63 2.83 -16.37
CA PRO A 146 -9.67 2.83 -15.34
C PRO A 146 -11.04 2.68 -16.03
N GLU A 147 -11.97 1.98 -15.39
CA GLU A 147 -13.34 1.81 -15.89
C GLU A 147 -13.86 3.18 -16.39
N VAL A 148 -14.55 3.21 -17.53
CA VAL A 148 -14.98 4.48 -18.15
C VAL A 148 -15.73 5.36 -17.14
N GLU A 149 -16.52 4.73 -16.27
CA GLU A 149 -17.24 5.36 -15.15
C GLU A 149 -16.30 6.04 -14.14
N ASP A 150 -15.23 5.36 -13.71
CA ASP A 150 -14.22 5.92 -12.78
C ASP A 150 -13.54 7.15 -13.41
N SER A 151 -13.26 7.10 -14.71
CA SER A 151 -12.61 8.20 -15.45
C SER A 151 -13.51 9.44 -15.55
N GLU A 152 -14.82 9.25 -15.76
CA GLU A 152 -15.80 10.33 -15.78
C GLU A 152 -16.02 10.95 -14.39
N GLU A 153 -16.12 10.14 -13.34
CA GLU A 153 -16.25 10.61 -11.96
C GLU A 153 -15.03 11.45 -11.53
N VAL A 154 -13.82 10.96 -11.85
CA VAL A 154 -12.56 11.68 -11.59
C VAL A 154 -12.57 13.06 -12.24
N ARG A 155 -12.94 13.16 -13.52
CA ARG A 155 -13.03 14.46 -14.22
C ARG A 155 -14.08 15.36 -13.60
N ARG A 156 -15.28 14.82 -13.34
CA ARG A 156 -16.39 15.58 -12.73
C ARG A 156 -16.01 16.19 -11.39
N ILE A 157 -15.31 15.45 -10.53
CA ILE A 157 -14.87 15.96 -9.23
C ILE A 157 -13.76 17.00 -9.41
N TRP A 158 -12.80 16.73 -10.31
CA TRP A 158 -11.68 17.64 -10.58
C TRP A 158 -12.13 19.00 -11.11
N ASP A 159 -13.09 19.01 -12.03
CA ASP A 159 -13.62 20.23 -12.65
C ASP A 159 -14.44 21.07 -11.66
N ARG A 160 -15.06 20.43 -10.66
CA ARG A 160 -15.77 21.11 -9.57
C ARG A 160 -14.85 21.59 -8.45
N ALA A 161 -13.64 21.04 -8.35
CA ALA A 161 -12.68 21.41 -7.32
C ALA A 161 -11.94 22.69 -7.73
N VAL A 162 -11.87 23.64 -6.81
CA VAL A 162 -11.20 24.93 -7.01
C VAL A 162 -9.80 24.87 -6.41
N PRO A 163 -8.76 25.44 -7.05
CA PRO A 163 -7.45 25.53 -6.43
C PRO A 163 -7.52 26.20 -5.05
N LEU A 164 -6.88 25.60 -4.03
CA LEU A 164 -7.06 26.05 -2.64
C LEU A 164 -6.64 27.52 -2.43
N TRP A 165 -5.66 27.99 -3.19
CA TRP A 165 -5.15 29.37 -3.17
C TRP A 165 -6.01 30.36 -3.98
N GLU A 166 -7.00 29.88 -4.73
CA GLU A 166 -7.92 30.68 -5.57
C GLU A 166 -9.36 30.58 -5.07
N LEU A 167 -9.58 30.17 -3.82
CA LEU A 167 -10.92 30.15 -3.26
C LEU A 167 -11.53 31.55 -3.20
N PRO A 168 -12.79 31.72 -3.64
CA PRO A 168 -13.41 33.03 -3.74
C PRO A 168 -13.68 33.68 -2.38
N GLU A 169 -13.92 32.86 -1.35
CA GLU A 169 -14.21 33.30 0.01
C GLU A 169 -12.95 33.17 0.88
N PRO A 170 -12.33 34.28 1.33
CA PRO A 170 -11.07 34.24 2.08
C PRO A 170 -11.24 33.59 3.46
N GLU A 171 -12.42 33.75 4.09
CA GLU A 171 -12.74 33.09 5.35
C GLU A 171 -12.83 31.57 5.20
N GLU A 172 -13.42 31.08 4.09
CA GLU A 172 -13.48 29.65 3.76
C GLU A 172 -12.07 29.10 3.51
N ALA A 173 -11.23 29.85 2.78
CA ALA A 173 -9.84 29.46 2.54
C ALA A 173 -9.05 29.36 3.85
N GLN A 174 -9.17 30.36 4.73
CA GLN A 174 -8.49 30.35 6.02
C GLN A 174 -8.99 29.21 6.91
N LEU A 175 -10.30 28.97 6.95
CA LEU A 175 -10.90 27.86 7.70
C LEU A 175 -10.38 26.52 7.18
N ALA A 176 -10.38 26.29 5.87
CA ALA A 176 -9.83 25.08 5.27
C ALA A 176 -8.35 24.88 5.67
N ARG A 177 -7.52 25.94 5.59
CA ARG A 177 -6.12 25.87 6.02
C ARG A 177 -5.97 25.48 7.48
N VAL A 178 -6.78 26.03 8.37
CA VAL A 178 -6.76 25.67 9.80
C VAL A 178 -7.19 24.22 9.98
N MET A 179 -8.30 23.81 9.37
CA MET A 179 -8.85 22.45 9.47
C MET A 179 -7.87 21.36 9.02
N PHE A 180 -7.06 21.63 7.99
CA PHE A 180 -6.05 20.69 7.48
C PHE A 180 -4.64 20.95 8.01
N GLY A 181 -4.45 21.89 8.95
CA GLY A 181 -3.14 22.21 9.51
C GLY A 181 -2.14 22.83 8.51
N LEU A 182 -2.63 23.50 7.47
CA LEU A 182 -1.85 24.15 6.39
C LEU A 182 -1.51 25.61 6.68
N THR A 183 -1.53 26.03 7.95
CA THR A 183 -1.32 27.42 8.36
C THR A 183 0.04 27.97 7.94
N ARG A 184 1.08 27.13 7.84
CA ARG A 184 2.43 27.51 7.40
C ARG A 184 2.79 27.04 5.99
N VAL A 185 1.89 26.35 5.31
CA VAL A 185 2.11 25.97 3.90
C VAL A 185 1.76 27.18 3.02
N THR A 186 2.61 27.47 2.04
CA THR A 186 2.53 28.61 1.13
C THR A 186 1.68 28.29 -0.10
N ASP A 187 1.10 29.32 -0.70
CA ASP A 187 0.31 29.17 -1.92
C ASP A 187 1.14 28.68 -3.11
N ASP A 188 2.42 29.07 -3.18
CA ASP A 188 3.34 28.54 -4.20
C ASP A 188 3.53 27.01 -4.08
N THR A 189 3.55 26.50 -2.85
CA THR A 189 3.63 25.05 -2.62
C THR A 189 2.34 24.35 -3.02
N LEU A 190 1.18 24.92 -2.65
CA LEU A 190 -0.11 24.39 -3.05
C LEU A 190 -0.26 24.37 -4.59
N ARG A 191 0.16 25.46 -5.24
CA ARG A 191 0.19 25.61 -6.70
C ARG A 191 1.07 24.57 -7.35
N ARG A 192 2.30 24.41 -6.86
CA ARG A 192 3.27 23.42 -7.37
C ARG A 192 2.71 22.01 -7.35
N PHE A 193 2.00 21.63 -6.28
CA PHE A 193 1.42 20.30 -6.13
C PHE A 193 -0.02 20.15 -6.65
N ASN A 194 -0.59 21.21 -7.24
CA ASN A 194 -1.97 21.24 -7.73
C ASN A 194 -3.01 20.80 -6.67
N VAL A 195 -2.87 21.28 -5.44
CA VAL A 195 -3.81 20.97 -4.35
C VAL A 195 -5.10 21.76 -4.53
N ARG A 196 -6.22 21.06 -4.71
CA ARG A 196 -7.54 21.67 -4.87
C ARG A 196 -8.44 21.44 -3.66
N TYR A 197 -9.55 22.14 -3.62
CA TYR A 197 -10.56 22.04 -2.58
C TYR A 197 -11.95 21.86 -3.18
N LEU A 198 -12.66 20.85 -2.69
CA LEU A 198 -14.04 20.53 -3.08
C LEU A 198 -14.98 21.08 -2.00
N ARG A 199 -15.54 22.26 -2.26
CA ARG A 199 -16.42 23.00 -1.33
C ARG A 199 -17.59 22.17 -0.80
N PRO A 200 -18.38 21.44 -1.64
CA PRO A 200 -19.55 20.69 -1.17
C PRO A 200 -19.21 19.57 -0.17
N ALA A 201 -18.01 19.00 -0.27
CA ALA A 201 -17.56 17.93 0.61
C ALA A 201 -16.65 18.42 1.74
N ARG A 202 -16.25 19.70 1.73
CA ARG A 202 -15.20 20.26 2.60
C ARG A 202 -13.92 19.43 2.62
N SER A 203 -13.50 19.00 1.43
CA SER A 203 -12.37 18.06 1.27
C SER A 203 -11.26 18.66 0.42
N LEU A 204 -10.02 18.41 0.81
CA LEU A 204 -8.87 18.59 -0.09
C LEU A 204 -8.89 17.51 -1.18
N VAL A 205 -8.42 17.87 -2.36
CA VAL A 205 -8.35 17.01 -3.54
C VAL A 205 -6.91 16.99 -4.04
N PHE A 206 -6.30 15.81 -4.02
CA PHE A 206 -4.95 15.55 -4.50
C PHE A 206 -5.01 14.77 -5.82
N PRO A 207 -4.42 15.29 -6.91
CA PRO A 207 -4.43 14.61 -8.19
C PRO A 207 -3.44 13.43 -8.22
N TRP A 208 -3.86 12.35 -8.87
CA TRP A 208 -2.96 11.36 -9.45
C TRP A 208 -2.77 11.70 -10.91
N LEU A 209 -1.61 12.27 -11.21
CA LEU A 209 -1.22 12.59 -12.58
C LEU A 209 -0.38 11.44 -13.13
N SER A 210 -0.55 11.17 -14.43
CA SER A 210 0.31 10.25 -15.17
C SER A 210 1.76 10.71 -15.10
N PRO A 211 2.72 9.78 -15.30
CA PRO A 211 4.10 10.18 -15.53
C PRO A 211 4.15 11.23 -16.65
N GLY A 212 4.85 12.35 -16.42
CA GLY A 212 4.89 13.50 -17.34
C GLY A 212 3.83 14.58 -17.07
N GLY A 213 2.90 14.37 -16.14
CA GLY A 213 2.01 15.41 -15.62
C GLY A 213 0.80 15.77 -16.49
N LEU A 214 0.65 15.15 -17.66
CA LEU A 214 -0.34 15.56 -18.66
C LEU A 214 -1.73 14.91 -18.50
N GLY A 215 -1.83 13.71 -17.90
CA GLY A 215 -3.09 12.98 -17.79
C GLY A 215 -3.55 12.78 -16.35
N LEU A 216 -4.77 13.21 -16.01
CA LEU A 216 -5.40 12.89 -14.72
C LEU A 216 -5.88 11.43 -14.72
N ARG A 217 -5.39 10.63 -13.77
CA ARG A 217 -5.68 9.18 -13.64
C ARG A 217 -6.55 8.85 -12.44
N GLY A 218 -6.60 9.73 -11.45
CA GLY A 218 -7.39 9.54 -10.25
C GLY A 218 -7.26 10.70 -9.28
N LEU A 219 -8.01 10.64 -8.19
CA LEU A 219 -8.04 11.62 -7.12
C LEU A 219 -7.96 10.93 -5.77
N LYS A 220 -7.29 11.57 -4.82
CA LYS A 220 -7.45 11.28 -3.41
C LYS A 220 -8.07 12.48 -2.72
N LEU A 221 -9.15 12.24 -2.01
CA LEU A 221 -9.88 13.24 -1.25
C LEU A 221 -9.57 13.04 0.23
N LEU A 222 -9.34 14.15 0.93
CA LEU A 222 -9.17 14.19 2.37
C LEU A 222 -10.22 15.14 2.94
N GLY A 223 -11.28 14.59 3.51
CA GLY A 223 -12.30 15.34 4.23
C GLY A 223 -11.88 15.60 5.68
N ALA A 224 -12.26 16.75 6.21
CA ALA A 224 -12.09 17.09 7.62
C ALA A 224 -13.47 17.33 8.25
N GLU A 225 -13.82 16.51 9.24
CA GLU A 225 -15.06 16.62 10.01
C GLU A 225 -14.70 17.05 11.44
N GLY A 226 -15.36 18.08 11.95
CA GLY A 226 -15.19 18.50 13.35
C GLY A 226 -15.90 17.53 14.29
N GLN A 227 -15.17 16.96 15.24
CA GLN A 227 -15.72 16.06 16.26
C GLN A 227 -15.24 16.53 17.65
N GLY A 228 -16.08 17.30 18.35
CA GLY A 228 -15.70 17.94 19.62
C GLY A 228 -14.53 18.91 19.42
N ASP A 229 -13.48 18.79 20.25
CA ASP A 229 -12.22 19.55 20.13
C ASP A 229 -11.25 19.01 19.05
N GLY A 230 -11.61 17.91 18.37
CA GLY A 230 -10.75 17.23 17.39
C GLY A 230 -11.23 17.36 15.95
N VAL A 231 -10.31 17.10 15.00
CA VAL A 231 -10.63 16.95 13.57
C VAL A 231 -10.49 15.48 13.19
N HIS A 232 -11.60 14.88 12.74
CA HIS A 232 -11.61 13.55 12.17
C HIS A 232 -11.36 13.64 10.67
N TYR A 233 -10.34 12.92 10.19
CA TYR A 233 -9.97 12.91 8.77
C TYR A 233 -10.53 11.67 8.09
N LYS A 234 -11.19 11.87 6.94
CA LYS A 234 -11.72 10.80 6.10
C LYS A 234 -11.07 10.82 4.74
N GLU A 235 -10.33 9.76 4.43
CA GLU A 235 -9.69 9.58 3.12
C GLU A 235 -10.61 8.82 2.17
N THR A 236 -10.65 9.23 0.90
CA THR A 236 -11.39 8.55 -0.18
C THR A 236 -10.55 8.61 -1.45
N THR A 237 -10.35 7.47 -2.12
CA THR A 237 -9.57 7.40 -3.37
C THR A 237 -10.43 6.93 -4.52
N ILE A 238 -10.26 7.57 -5.68
CA ILE A 238 -10.95 7.26 -6.93
C ILE A 238 -9.87 7.17 -8.02
N PRO A 239 -9.74 6.07 -8.78
CA PRO A 239 -10.51 4.83 -8.70
C PRO A 239 -10.30 4.07 -7.38
N ARG A 240 -11.02 2.94 -7.21
CA ARG A 240 -10.98 2.09 -6.00
C ARG A 240 -9.54 1.87 -5.47
N PRO A 241 -9.32 1.82 -4.14
CA PRO A 241 -7.98 1.74 -3.53
C PRO A 241 -7.04 0.63 -4.03
N GLY A 242 -7.60 -0.49 -4.53
CA GLY A 242 -6.82 -1.60 -5.11
C GLY A 242 -6.18 -1.25 -6.47
N VAL A 243 -6.87 -0.43 -7.26
CA VAL A 243 -6.46 0.01 -8.60
C VAL A 243 -5.68 1.33 -8.53
N TYR A 244 -5.84 2.09 -7.44
CA TYR A 244 -5.18 3.36 -7.22
C TYR A 244 -3.66 3.20 -7.03
N ARG A 245 -2.86 3.64 -8.01
CA ARG A 245 -1.40 3.51 -8.06
C ARG A 245 -0.72 4.88 -8.20
N ASN A 246 -1.03 5.79 -7.28
CA ASN A 246 -0.42 7.13 -7.26
C ASN A 246 0.85 7.18 -6.41
N LEU A 247 1.80 8.03 -6.80
CA LEU A 247 2.80 8.63 -5.91
C LEU A 247 2.61 10.14 -5.99
N PHE A 248 1.99 10.73 -4.97
CA PHE A 248 1.72 12.16 -4.99
C PHE A 248 3.03 12.94 -4.97
N GLY A 249 3.21 13.85 -5.94
CA GLY A 249 4.47 14.57 -6.20
C GLY A 249 5.29 13.99 -7.35
N LEU A 250 4.89 12.86 -7.96
CA LEU A 250 5.63 12.21 -9.04
C LEU A 250 5.94 13.12 -10.25
N PRO A 251 5.02 13.97 -10.74
CA PRO A 251 5.31 14.89 -11.85
C PRO A 251 6.39 15.94 -11.52
N LEU A 252 6.69 16.17 -10.25
CA LEU A 252 7.70 17.12 -9.79
C LEU A 252 9.10 16.50 -9.74
N ILE A 253 9.21 15.18 -9.92
CA ILE A 253 10.48 14.48 -9.91
C ILE A 253 11.19 14.66 -11.25
N SER A 254 12.41 15.18 -11.19
CA SER A 254 13.32 15.27 -12.32
C SER A 254 14.15 14.00 -12.46
N ARG A 255 14.56 13.68 -13.70
CA ARG A 255 15.50 12.57 -13.96
C ARG A 255 16.88 12.75 -13.32
N ARG A 256 17.20 13.98 -12.88
CA ARG A 256 18.45 14.32 -12.20
C ARG A 256 18.37 14.08 -10.69
N ASP A 257 17.19 13.83 -10.16
CA ASP A 257 16.98 13.64 -8.73
C ASP A 257 17.55 12.30 -8.28
N VAL A 258 18.60 12.37 -7.47
CA VAL A 258 19.29 11.20 -6.93
C VAL A 258 18.78 10.80 -5.55
N GLU A 259 18.08 11.70 -4.88
CA GLU A 259 17.52 11.50 -3.55
C GLU A 259 16.04 11.90 -3.48
N VAL A 260 15.28 11.20 -2.64
CA VAL A 260 13.85 11.46 -2.42
C VAL A 260 13.47 11.22 -0.96
N VAL A 261 12.50 12.00 -0.47
CA VAL A 261 11.87 11.76 0.83
C VAL A 261 10.47 11.18 0.62
N LEU A 262 10.21 10.02 1.23
CA LEU A 262 8.92 9.33 1.19
C LEU A 262 8.10 9.61 2.45
N THR A 263 6.86 10.05 2.26
CA THR A 263 5.90 10.34 3.34
C THR A 263 4.69 9.41 3.27
N SER A 264 3.95 9.30 4.37
CA SER A 264 2.68 8.56 4.39
C SER A 264 1.49 9.38 3.92
N ARG A 265 1.56 10.71 4.01
CA ARG A 265 0.48 11.63 3.67
C ARG A 265 0.95 12.70 2.71
N GLU A 266 0.01 13.17 1.89
CA GLU A 266 0.21 14.21 0.90
C GLU A 266 0.61 15.54 1.57
N LEU A 267 -0.03 15.89 2.69
CA LEU A 267 0.26 17.13 3.42
C LEU A 267 1.70 17.18 3.97
N ASP A 268 2.21 16.04 4.43
CA ASP A 268 3.57 15.92 4.92
C ASP A 268 4.60 16.11 3.78
N SER A 269 4.24 15.69 2.55
CA SER A 269 5.04 15.92 1.34
C SER A 269 5.13 17.41 1.00
N LEU A 270 4.02 18.15 1.11
CA LEU A 270 3.99 19.61 0.91
C LEU A 270 4.94 20.31 1.88
N ALA A 271 4.84 19.99 3.17
CA ALA A 271 5.65 20.60 4.22
C ALA A 271 7.15 20.37 4.01
N LEU A 272 7.54 19.15 3.60
CA LEU A 272 8.93 18.80 3.32
C LEU A 272 9.46 19.48 2.07
N ASN A 273 8.69 19.50 0.97
CA ASN A 273 9.15 20.13 -0.26
C ASN A 273 9.36 21.63 -0.06
N GLN A 274 8.43 22.30 0.62
CA GLN A 274 8.55 23.72 0.95
C GLN A 274 9.79 24.01 1.80
N SER A 275 10.02 23.22 2.84
CA SER A 275 11.05 23.54 3.85
C SER A 275 12.46 23.14 3.42
N THR A 276 12.58 22.12 2.57
CA THR A 276 13.86 21.50 2.25
C THR A 276 14.26 21.66 0.79
N GLY A 277 13.30 21.92 -0.10
CA GLY A 277 13.50 21.91 -1.56
C GLY A 277 13.75 20.52 -2.15
N LEU A 278 13.78 19.47 -1.32
CA LEU A 278 14.04 18.11 -1.79
C LEU A 278 12.83 17.53 -2.54
N PRO A 279 13.08 16.61 -3.48
CA PRO A 279 12.02 15.82 -4.10
C PRO A 279 11.28 15.00 -3.04
N THR A 280 9.95 15.08 -3.02
CA THR A 280 9.10 14.40 -2.04
C THR A 280 7.99 13.62 -2.73
N LEU A 281 7.72 12.42 -2.22
CA LEU A 281 6.62 11.58 -2.70
C LEU A 281 5.78 11.07 -1.53
N ALA A 282 4.46 11.18 -1.63
CA ALA A 282 3.57 10.55 -0.66
C ALA A 282 3.06 9.21 -1.17
N LEU A 283 3.03 8.23 -0.26
CA LEU A 283 2.52 6.89 -0.54
C LEU A 283 0.99 6.87 -0.56
N PRO A 284 0.36 6.20 -1.54
CA PRO A 284 -1.09 6.27 -1.74
C PRO A 284 -1.87 5.66 -0.58
N ARG A 285 -1.31 4.63 0.06
CA ARG A 285 -1.89 3.89 1.19
C ARG A 285 -1.13 4.11 2.49
N GLY A 286 -0.41 5.23 2.60
CA GLY A 286 0.37 5.60 3.77
C GLY A 286 1.24 4.46 4.31
N THR A 287 1.02 4.10 5.57
CA THR A 287 1.77 3.07 6.30
C THR A 287 1.23 1.65 6.09
N ALA A 288 0.04 1.49 5.50
CA ALA A 288 -0.61 0.19 5.37
C ALA A 288 0.13 -0.73 4.37
N CYS A 289 0.48 -0.20 3.19
CA CYS A 289 1.16 -1.00 2.17
C CYS A 289 1.86 -0.15 1.11
N LEU A 290 3.11 -0.52 0.80
CA LEU A 290 3.82 -0.11 -0.42
C LEU A 290 3.58 -1.15 -1.54
N PRO A 291 2.73 -0.86 -2.55
CA PRO A 291 2.49 -1.78 -3.67
C PRO A 291 3.74 -2.02 -4.52
N PRO A 292 4.00 -3.27 -4.97
CA PRO A 292 5.11 -3.60 -5.86
C PRO A 292 5.11 -2.80 -7.17
N ALA A 293 3.93 -2.49 -7.71
CA ALA A 293 3.78 -1.70 -8.93
C ALA A 293 4.41 -0.28 -8.85
N LEU A 294 4.69 0.23 -7.64
CA LEU A 294 5.33 1.53 -7.45
C LEU A 294 6.87 1.45 -7.33
N LEU A 295 7.43 0.24 -7.20
CA LEU A 295 8.87 0.06 -7.03
C LEU A 295 9.70 0.55 -8.24
N PRO A 296 9.26 0.39 -9.50
CA PRO A 296 9.98 0.95 -10.64
C PRO A 296 10.22 2.46 -10.55
N TYR A 297 9.22 3.23 -10.07
CA TYR A 297 9.34 4.68 -9.89
C TYR A 297 10.40 5.06 -8.85
N LEU A 298 10.62 4.20 -7.85
CA LEU A 298 11.53 4.42 -6.73
C LEU A 298 12.94 3.87 -7.00
N GLU A 299 13.10 3.02 -8.02
CA GLU A 299 14.38 2.36 -8.31
C GLU A 299 15.46 3.35 -8.77
N GLN A 300 15.07 4.47 -9.39
CA GLN A 300 16.00 5.50 -9.88
C GLN A 300 16.81 6.17 -8.75
N PHE A 301 16.29 6.22 -7.53
CA PHE A 301 16.90 6.97 -6.45
C PHE A 301 18.04 6.18 -5.80
N ARG A 302 19.17 6.86 -5.60
CA ARG A 302 20.36 6.33 -4.90
C ARG A 302 20.24 6.47 -3.39
N ARG A 303 19.43 7.40 -2.91
CA ARG A 303 19.14 7.62 -1.48
C ARG A 303 17.64 7.85 -1.29
N ILE A 304 17.04 7.12 -0.35
CA ILE A 304 15.62 7.23 -0.02
C ILE A 304 15.51 7.49 1.48
N VAL A 305 14.88 8.58 1.88
CA VAL A 305 14.61 8.87 3.29
C VAL A 305 13.12 8.62 3.57
N LEU A 306 12.81 7.77 4.53
CA LEU A 306 11.45 7.43 4.93
C LEU A 306 11.07 8.21 6.19
N TRP A 307 10.09 9.11 6.08
CA TRP A 307 9.50 9.83 7.21
C TRP A 307 7.99 9.66 7.16
N LEU A 308 7.53 8.50 7.63
CA LEU A 308 6.13 8.08 7.47
C LEU A 308 5.20 8.59 8.58
N GLY A 309 5.74 9.07 9.70
CA GLY A 309 4.92 9.56 10.80
C GLY A 309 5.72 9.67 12.08
N ASP A 310 5.00 9.76 13.19
CA ASP A 310 5.47 9.96 14.56
C ASP A 310 5.07 8.82 15.51
N ASP A 311 4.37 7.80 14.99
CA ASP A 311 3.89 6.66 15.75
C ASP A 311 4.72 5.38 15.47
N LEU A 312 4.55 4.38 16.34
CA LEU A 312 5.29 3.13 16.24
C LEU A 312 4.90 2.35 14.97
N ARG A 313 3.65 2.43 14.50
CA ARG A 313 3.20 1.76 13.27
C ARG A 313 3.90 2.34 12.05
N SER A 314 4.04 3.66 11.98
CA SER A 314 4.83 4.33 10.93
C SER A 314 6.29 3.89 10.93
N TRP A 315 6.90 3.75 12.11
CA TRP A 315 8.27 3.27 12.24
C TRP A 315 8.45 1.84 11.74
N GLU A 316 7.54 0.94 12.10
CA GLU A 316 7.54 -0.43 11.59
C GLU A 316 7.32 -0.51 10.08
N ALA A 317 6.36 0.27 9.57
CA ALA A 317 6.09 0.35 8.14
C ALA A 317 7.33 0.82 7.37
N ALA A 318 8.03 1.84 7.88
CA ALA A 318 9.27 2.34 7.30
C ALA A 318 10.36 1.25 7.24
N LYS A 319 10.53 0.47 8.33
CA LYS A 319 11.43 -0.69 8.37
C LYS A 319 11.06 -1.77 7.36
N LEU A 320 9.77 -2.03 7.14
CA LEU A 320 9.28 -3.01 6.17
C LEU A 320 9.48 -2.51 4.73
N PHE A 321 9.17 -1.25 4.45
CA PHE A 321 9.29 -0.65 3.12
C PHE A 321 10.76 -0.54 2.69
N ALA A 322 11.67 -0.22 3.63
CA ALA A 322 13.10 -0.22 3.36
C ALA A 322 13.63 -1.58 2.85
N ARG A 323 13.06 -2.70 3.30
CA ARG A 323 13.42 -4.04 2.78
C ARG A 323 13.01 -4.22 1.32
N LYS A 324 11.85 -3.67 0.93
CA LYS A 324 11.40 -3.66 -0.47
C LYS A 324 12.25 -2.74 -1.35
N LEU A 325 12.76 -1.64 -0.77
CA LEU A 325 13.47 -0.57 -1.48
C LEU A 325 15.00 -0.64 -1.38
N ASN A 326 15.57 -1.78 -1.02
CA ASN A 326 16.99 -1.96 -0.68
C ASN A 326 17.41 -1.16 0.57
N PRO A 327 17.60 -1.83 1.73
CA PRO A 327 17.96 -1.16 2.97
C PRO A 327 19.26 -0.36 2.90
N LYS A 328 20.20 -0.72 2.00
CA LYS A 328 21.50 -0.01 1.84
C LYS A 328 21.35 1.45 1.44
N ARG A 329 20.29 1.78 0.69
CA ARG A 329 20.01 3.16 0.25
C ARG A 329 18.93 3.86 1.06
N CYS A 330 18.36 3.19 2.05
CA CYS A 330 17.26 3.72 2.84
C CYS A 330 17.76 4.32 4.17
N SER A 331 17.25 5.49 4.53
CA SER A 331 17.38 6.10 5.86
C SER A 331 16.00 6.33 6.45
N LEU A 332 15.83 6.14 7.75
CA LEU A 332 14.55 6.20 8.45
C LEU A 332 14.57 7.34 9.46
N VAL A 333 13.56 8.22 9.42
CA VAL A 333 13.33 9.18 10.50
C VAL A 333 12.60 8.48 11.63
N ARG A 334 13.12 8.66 12.84
CA ARG A 334 12.63 7.97 14.03
C ARG A 334 11.51 8.79 14.68
N PRO A 335 10.40 8.15 15.11
CA PRO A 335 9.40 8.85 15.89
C PRO A 335 9.96 9.30 17.25
N GLY A 336 9.57 10.49 17.71
CA GLY A 336 9.87 10.99 19.05
C GLY A 336 9.41 12.43 19.25
N ASP A 337 9.43 12.92 20.50
CA ASP A 337 8.86 14.23 20.88
C ASP A 337 9.46 15.41 20.11
N ARG A 338 10.75 15.30 19.73
CA ARG A 338 11.48 16.32 18.94
C ARG A 338 11.43 16.09 17.43
N GLN A 339 10.75 15.03 17.00
CA GLN A 339 10.62 14.59 15.60
C GLN A 339 9.14 14.23 15.33
N PRO A 340 8.21 15.19 15.45
CA PRO A 340 6.81 14.96 15.11
C PRO A 340 6.66 14.75 13.59
N ARG A 341 5.42 14.56 13.12
CA ARG A 341 5.15 14.42 11.67
C ARG A 341 5.61 15.68 10.91
N PRO A 342 5.98 15.57 9.62
CA PRO A 342 6.54 16.70 8.88
C PRO A 342 5.69 17.98 8.87
N LEU A 343 4.37 17.87 8.65
CA LEU A 343 3.47 19.04 8.68
C LEU A 343 3.44 19.70 10.07
N GLU A 344 3.39 18.89 11.11
CA GLU A 344 3.37 19.37 12.49
C GLU A 344 4.72 19.99 12.87
N ALA A 345 5.83 19.39 12.46
CA ALA A 345 7.17 19.93 12.63
C ALA A 345 7.29 21.32 12.00
N LEU A 346 6.72 21.51 10.79
CA LEU A 346 6.66 22.80 10.12
C LEU A 346 5.84 23.79 10.95
N ASN A 347 4.65 23.42 11.39
CA ASN A 347 3.77 24.27 12.21
C ASN A 347 4.44 24.69 13.54
N ARG A 348 5.18 23.80 14.19
CA ARG A 348 5.98 24.07 15.40
C ARG A 348 7.28 24.86 15.13
N GLY A 349 7.63 25.11 13.87
CA GLY A 349 8.86 25.83 13.49
C GLY A 349 10.15 25.06 13.71
N LEU A 350 10.07 23.73 13.73
CA LEU A 350 11.24 22.87 13.76
C LEU A 350 11.93 22.87 12.38
N SER A 351 13.25 22.72 12.36
CA SER A 351 14.00 22.59 11.11
C SER A 351 13.87 21.17 10.55
N LEU A 352 13.03 20.99 9.52
CA LEU A 352 12.85 19.69 8.84
C LEU A 352 14.18 19.18 8.25
N SER A 353 15.01 20.06 7.68
CA SER A 353 16.33 19.69 7.15
C SER A 353 17.26 19.14 8.24
N ARG A 354 17.17 19.67 9.47
CA ARG A 354 17.94 19.14 10.61
C ARG A 354 17.44 17.74 11.00
N ILE A 355 16.13 17.52 11.00
CA ILE A 355 15.55 16.20 11.32
C ILE A 355 15.94 15.16 10.25
N LEU A 356 15.89 15.52 8.96
CA LEU A 356 16.33 14.63 7.88
C LEU A 356 17.81 14.24 7.99
N ARG A 357 18.68 15.14 8.44
CA ARG A 357 20.10 14.83 8.69
C ARG A 357 20.31 13.84 9.84
N THR A 358 19.36 13.75 10.77
CA THR A 358 19.39 12.77 11.88
C THR A 358 18.78 11.42 11.52
N ALA A 359 18.31 11.22 10.27
CA ALA A 359 17.75 9.95 9.84
C ALA A 359 18.76 8.80 9.97
N LEU A 360 18.29 7.67 10.48
CA LEU A 360 19.09 6.48 10.78
C LEU A 360 19.21 5.59 9.54
N PRO A 361 20.38 5.02 9.22
CA PRO A 361 20.51 4.09 8.12
C PRO A 361 19.70 2.81 8.38
N ALA A 362 18.99 2.30 7.37
CA ALA A 362 18.17 1.10 7.50
C ALA A 362 18.97 -0.22 7.45
N TRP A 363 20.26 -0.17 7.10
CA TRP A 363 21.01 -1.34 6.62
C TRP A 363 21.59 -2.28 7.70
N HIS A 364 21.44 -2.01 9.00
CA HIS A 364 22.06 -2.88 10.01
C HIS A 364 21.09 -3.38 11.09
N LYS A 365 20.78 -4.68 11.06
CA LYS A 365 20.10 -5.40 12.16
C LYS A 365 21.07 -6.06 13.14
N SER A 366 22.29 -6.38 12.70
CA SER A 366 23.25 -7.24 13.41
C SER A 366 24.36 -6.47 14.17
N ILE A 367 24.32 -5.14 14.14
CA ILE A 367 25.22 -4.21 14.82
C ILE A 367 24.31 -3.04 15.17
N VAL A 368 23.46 -3.28 16.17
CA VAL A 368 22.72 -2.22 16.84
C VAL A 368 23.63 -1.73 17.96
N SER A 369 23.91 -0.42 17.99
CA SER A 369 24.59 0.14 19.15
C SER A 369 23.64 0.04 20.36
N PHE A 370 24.19 -0.16 21.57
CA PHE A 370 23.39 -0.16 22.80
C PHE A 370 22.55 1.13 22.92
N ARG A 371 23.07 2.26 22.44
CA ARG A 371 22.33 3.52 22.37
C ARG A 371 21.08 3.43 21.50
N GLN A 372 21.18 2.88 20.29
CA GLN A 372 20.04 2.69 19.40
C GLN A 372 19.00 1.76 20.01
N LEU A 373 19.45 0.64 20.60
CA LEU A 373 18.57 -0.32 21.28
C LEU A 373 17.84 0.33 22.48
N ARG A 374 18.57 1.07 23.32
CA ARG A 374 17.99 1.78 24.48
C ARG A 374 16.90 2.75 24.04
N GLU A 375 17.16 3.50 22.97
CA GLU A 375 16.17 4.42 22.44
C GLU A 375 14.96 3.63 21.84
N GLU A 376 15.17 2.49 21.15
CA GLU A 376 14.09 1.61 20.64
C GLU A 376 13.19 1.09 21.75
N VAL A 377 13.80 0.52 22.79
CA VAL A 377 13.09 0.09 23.99
C VAL A 377 12.34 1.25 24.64
N LEU A 378 12.96 2.43 24.75
CA LEU A 378 12.27 3.62 25.26
C LEU A 378 11.05 4.00 24.42
N GLY A 379 11.16 3.96 23.08
CA GLY A 379 10.05 4.26 22.18
C GLY A 379 8.87 3.29 22.35
N GLU A 380 9.15 2.00 22.55
CA GLU A 380 8.12 0.99 22.82
C GLU A 380 7.50 1.18 24.21
N LEU A 381 8.31 1.46 25.23
CA LEU A 381 7.85 1.73 26.60
C LEU A 381 7.04 3.03 26.72
N SER A 382 7.35 4.06 25.94
CA SER A 382 6.56 5.30 25.91
C SER A 382 5.22 5.12 25.19
N ASN A 383 5.13 4.16 24.26
CA ASN A 383 3.94 3.90 23.45
C ASN A 383 3.30 2.55 23.79
N VAL A 384 3.13 2.25 25.08
CA VAL A 384 2.61 0.94 25.55
C VAL A 384 1.28 0.58 24.90
N GLU A 385 0.39 1.54 24.70
CA GLU A 385 -0.92 1.28 24.09
C GLU A 385 -0.82 0.91 22.61
N GLN A 386 0.14 1.48 21.87
CA GLN A 386 0.37 1.14 20.46
C GLN A 386 1.14 -0.18 20.32
N ALA A 387 2.00 -0.50 21.29
CA ALA A 387 2.70 -1.78 21.40
C ALA A 387 1.81 -2.90 21.96
N ALA A 388 0.68 -2.57 22.59
CA ALA A 388 -0.28 -3.53 23.09
C ALA A 388 -0.99 -4.25 21.93
N GLY A 389 -1.32 -5.52 22.15
CA GLY A 389 -1.99 -6.35 21.15
C GLY A 389 -3.45 -5.96 20.95
N ILE A 390 -4.01 -6.35 19.80
CA ILE A 390 -5.44 -6.17 19.51
C ILE A 390 -6.24 -6.93 20.57
N ARG A 391 -7.14 -6.23 21.27
CA ARG A 391 -7.95 -6.83 22.33
C ARG A 391 -8.95 -7.83 21.74
N TRP A 392 -9.09 -8.97 22.41
CA TRP A 392 -10.07 -10.00 22.16
C TRP A 392 -11.49 -9.49 22.46
N ASN A 393 -12.30 -9.26 21.43
CA ASN A 393 -13.70 -8.83 21.61
C ASN A 393 -14.59 -9.95 22.15
N ARG A 394 -14.40 -11.17 21.62
CA ARG A 394 -15.24 -12.33 21.97
C ARG A 394 -14.86 -12.98 23.31
N PHE A 395 -13.62 -12.81 23.73
CA PHE A 395 -13.08 -13.41 24.94
C PHE A 395 -12.44 -12.31 25.80
N PRO A 396 -13.23 -11.43 26.42
CA PRO A 396 -12.72 -10.29 27.17
C PRO A 396 -11.80 -10.71 28.33
N ASP A 397 -12.06 -11.87 28.95
CA ASP A 397 -11.21 -12.40 30.02
C ASP A 397 -9.79 -12.77 29.53
N LEU A 398 -9.65 -13.18 28.27
CA LEU A 398 -8.33 -13.41 27.67
C LEU A 398 -7.53 -12.11 27.55
N ASN A 399 -8.16 -10.94 27.49
CA ASN A 399 -7.43 -9.67 27.54
C ASN A 399 -6.74 -9.44 28.88
N ARG A 400 -7.29 -9.97 29.98
CA ARG A 400 -6.64 -9.87 31.28
C ARG A 400 -5.35 -10.68 31.33
N LEU A 401 -5.34 -11.84 30.68
CA LEU A 401 -4.23 -12.80 30.67
C LEU A 401 -3.20 -12.50 29.57
N LEU A 402 -3.65 -12.39 28.32
CA LEU A 402 -2.81 -12.27 27.12
C LEU A 402 -2.53 -10.80 26.73
N LYS A 403 -3.33 -9.85 27.26
CA LYS A 403 -3.24 -8.41 26.92
C LYS A 403 -3.46 -8.11 25.43
N GLY A 404 -4.21 -8.99 24.76
CA GLY A 404 -4.52 -8.90 23.32
C GLY A 404 -3.58 -9.75 22.46
N HIS A 405 -3.75 -9.67 21.14
CA HIS A 405 -2.93 -10.35 20.14
C HIS A 405 -1.93 -9.37 19.53
N ARG A 406 -0.63 -9.53 19.79
CA ARG A 406 0.38 -8.61 19.22
C ARG A 406 0.79 -9.01 17.82
N LYS A 407 1.36 -8.05 17.09
CA LYS A 407 1.87 -8.28 15.74
C LYS A 407 3.13 -9.14 15.82
N GLY A 408 3.18 -10.23 15.04
CA GLY A 408 4.28 -11.19 15.07
C GLY A 408 4.11 -12.35 16.05
N GLU A 409 3.08 -12.31 16.89
CA GLU A 409 2.66 -13.47 17.68
C GLU A 409 1.79 -14.40 16.82
N LEU A 410 1.92 -15.71 17.04
CA LEU A 410 1.06 -16.74 16.44
C LEU A 410 0.13 -17.27 17.52
N THR A 411 -1.16 -16.95 17.44
CA THR A 411 -2.15 -17.53 18.35
C THR A 411 -2.85 -18.72 17.72
N VAL A 412 -2.72 -19.89 18.36
CA VAL A 412 -3.32 -21.14 17.90
C VAL A 412 -4.55 -21.45 18.74
N PHE A 413 -5.72 -21.51 18.09
CA PHE A 413 -6.94 -22.03 18.69
C PHE A 413 -7.10 -23.51 18.34
N THR A 414 -7.22 -24.35 19.35
CA THR A 414 -7.46 -25.79 19.19
C THR A 414 -8.58 -26.23 20.13
N GLY A 415 -9.38 -27.20 19.72
CA GLY A 415 -10.51 -27.75 20.46
C GLY A 415 -10.84 -29.17 20.00
N LEU A 416 -11.59 -29.92 20.81
CA LEU A 416 -12.03 -31.28 20.48
C LEU A 416 -13.02 -31.26 19.31
N TYR A 417 -13.09 -32.36 18.57
CA TYR A 417 -13.86 -32.49 17.31
C TYR A 417 -15.34 -32.05 17.38
N SER A 418 -15.97 -32.06 18.57
CA SER A 418 -17.37 -31.68 18.77
C SER A 418 -17.58 -30.21 19.16
N THR A 419 -16.51 -29.43 19.38
CA THR A 419 -16.61 -28.01 19.73
C THR A 419 -16.32 -27.12 18.51
N PRO A 420 -17.25 -26.27 18.05
CA PRO A 420 -17.00 -25.42 16.90
C PRO A 420 -15.99 -24.31 17.24
N CYS A 421 -14.73 -24.48 16.83
CA CYS A 421 -13.74 -23.40 16.72
C CYS A 421 -14.07 -22.48 15.52
N ARG A 422 -15.28 -21.90 15.48
CA ARG A 422 -15.58 -20.85 14.49
C ARG A 422 -15.01 -19.54 14.98
N ALA A 423 -13.80 -19.19 14.53
CA ALA A 423 -13.36 -17.80 14.50
C ALA A 423 -14.26 -17.07 13.48
N ASN A 424 -15.08 -16.13 13.93
CA ASN A 424 -15.82 -15.26 13.02
C ASN A 424 -14.81 -14.46 12.18
N ARG A 425 -15.18 -14.10 10.96
CA ARG A 425 -14.45 -13.21 10.02
C ARG A 425 -14.21 -11.78 10.54
N GLN A 426 -14.19 -11.55 11.85
CA GLN A 426 -13.89 -10.25 12.46
C GLN A 426 -12.40 -9.87 12.39
N TRP A 427 -11.53 -10.77 11.93
CA TRP A 427 -10.10 -10.52 11.77
C TRP A 427 -9.78 -9.66 10.52
N GLU A 428 -10.63 -9.67 9.50
CA GLU A 428 -10.36 -8.96 8.24
C GLU A 428 -10.59 -7.44 8.36
N ASP A 429 -11.50 -7.00 9.24
CA ASP A 429 -11.89 -5.58 9.32
C ASP A 429 -10.90 -4.70 10.14
N HIS A 430 -10.04 -5.30 10.97
CA HIS A 430 -9.06 -4.56 11.79
C HIS A 430 -7.61 -4.66 11.32
N ILE A 431 -7.33 -5.42 10.25
CA ILE A 431 -6.00 -5.43 9.60
C ILE A 431 -5.87 -4.24 8.61
N HIS A 432 -6.96 -3.49 8.36
CA HIS A 432 -7.01 -2.35 7.45
C HIS A 432 -7.17 -0.96 8.10
N GLN A 433 -6.93 -0.83 9.41
CA GLN A 433 -6.78 0.46 10.12
C GLN A 433 -5.44 0.51 10.84
#